data_AF-A0A3D2F9R3-F1
#
_entry.id   AF-A0A3D2F9R3-F1
#
_cell.length_a   1.000
_cell.length_b   1.000
_cell.length_c   1.000
_cell.angle_alpha   90.00
_cell.angle_beta   90.00
_cell.angle_gamma   90.00
#
_symmetry.space_group_name_H-M   'P 1'
#
loop_
_entity.id
_entity.type
_entity.pdbx_description
1 polymer ?
#
loop_
_entity_poly.entity_id
_entity_poly.type
_entity_poly.pdbx_seq_one_letter_code
_entity_poly.pdbx_strand_id
1 'polypeptide(L)' 'GGRAVGLSGKDAQLVTCTQTNPELGFVGTPSVVDASILEDLFSSNIIPVIAPLGAGENGETFNINGDTAAGAIAGA' A
#
# COMPACT_ATOMS: atom_id res chain seq x y z
N GLY A 1 -12.88 13.41 -17.15
CA GLY A 1 -12.48 13.04 -15.79
C GLY A 1 -12.53 11.54 -15.67
N GLY A 2 -11.55 10.92 -15.01
CA GLY A 2 -11.50 9.47 -14.79
C GLY A 2 -12.31 9.04 -13.57
N ARG A 3 -12.80 7.79 -13.56
CA ARG A 3 -13.53 7.21 -12.44
C ARG A 3 -12.51 6.71 -11.41
N ALA A 4 -12.17 7.54 -10.43
CA ALA A 4 -11.12 7.24 -9.45
C ALA A 4 -11.67 6.86 -8.07
N VAL A 5 -10.91 6.04 -7.33
CA VAL A 5 -11.17 5.72 -5.92
C VAL A 5 -9.88 5.84 -5.11
N GLY A 6 -9.98 6.43 -3.91
CA GLY A 6 -8.85 6.55 -2.99
C GLY A 6 -8.69 5.29 -2.14
N LEU A 7 -7.46 4.82 -2.02
CA LEU A 7 -7.04 3.71 -1.16
C LEU A 7 -5.78 4.10 -0.40
N SER A 8 -5.47 3.34 0.64
CA SER A 8 -4.16 3.21 1.26
C SER A 8 -3.67 1.77 1.10
N GLY A 9 -2.38 1.52 1.31
CA GLY A 9 -1.89 0.14 1.36
C GLY A 9 -2.47 -0.69 2.51
N LYS A 10 -3.20 -0.11 3.47
CA LYS A 10 -3.92 -0.90 4.48
C LYS A 10 -5.22 -1.50 3.96
N ASP A 11 -5.83 -0.87 2.97
CA ASP A 11 -7.14 -1.28 2.46
C ASP A 11 -7.00 -2.62 1.75
N ALA A 12 -7.86 -3.56 2.12
CA ALA A 12 -7.80 -4.95 1.65
C ALA A 12 -6.42 -5.63 1.83
N GLN A 13 -5.61 -5.18 2.80
CA GLN A 13 -4.24 -5.68 3.03
C GLN A 13 -3.28 -5.52 1.84
N LEU A 14 -3.52 -4.51 0.99
CA LEU A 14 -2.72 -4.25 -0.21
C LEU A 14 -1.20 -4.21 0.05
N VAL A 15 -0.76 -3.64 1.17
CA VAL A 15 0.64 -3.57 1.60
C VAL A 15 0.76 -3.89 3.09
N THR A 16 1.44 -4.99 3.38
CA THR A 16 1.97 -5.30 4.72
C THR A 16 3.40 -4.80 4.84
N CYS A 17 3.77 -4.26 5.99
CA CYS A 17 5.06 -3.66 6.27
C CYS A 17 5.73 -4.26 7.50
N THR A 18 7.05 -4.31 7.46
CA THR A 18 7.89 -4.42 8.66
C THR A 18 8.40 -3.03 9.05
N GLN A 19 8.59 -2.80 10.35
CA GLN A 19 9.18 -1.53 10.82
C GLN A 19 10.62 -1.42 10.30
N THR A 20 10.93 -0.32 9.61
CA THR A 20 12.25 -0.11 9.00
C THR A 20 13.32 0.13 10.06
N ASN A 21 13.04 1.01 11.02
CA ASN A 21 13.92 1.32 12.15
C ASN A 21 13.08 1.92 13.29
N PRO A 22 13.14 1.37 14.52
CA PRO A 22 12.44 1.92 15.69
C PRO A 22 12.71 3.40 15.97
N GLU A 23 13.92 3.89 15.68
CA GLU A 23 14.30 5.30 15.88
C GLU A 23 13.56 6.26 14.95
N LEU A 24 13.09 5.77 13.80
CA LEU A 24 12.28 6.52 12.84
C LEU A 24 10.78 6.52 13.20
N GLY A 25 10.40 5.84 14.29
CA GLY A 25 9.01 5.67 14.69
C GLY A 25 8.25 4.77 13.72
N PHE A 26 7.08 5.22 13.26
CA PHE A 26 6.20 4.46 12.37
C PHE A 26 6.58 4.62 10.90
N VAL A 27 7.84 4.29 10.56
CA VAL A 27 8.31 4.15 9.18
C VAL A 27 8.45 2.66 8.85
N GLY A 28 7.87 2.23 7.73
CA GLY A 28 7.83 0.83 7.33
C GLY A 28 8.38 0.58 5.94
N THR A 29 8.84 -0.66 5.75
CA THR A 29 9.29 -1.20 4.47
C THR A 29 8.27 -2.25 4.02
N PRO A 30 7.75 -2.19 2.78
CA PRO A 30 6.86 -3.23 2.25
C PRO A 30 7.49 -4.61 2.36
N SER A 31 6.76 -5.56 2.94
CA SER A 31 7.18 -6.97 3.10
C SER A 31 6.32 -7.92 2.27
N VAL A 32 5.02 -7.63 2.17
CA VAL A 32 4.07 -8.38 1.35
C VAL A 32 3.15 -7.39 0.63
N VAL A 33 2.86 -7.65 -0.64
CA VAL A 33 1.90 -6.88 -1.42
C VAL A 33 0.85 -7.83 -1.98
N ASP A 34 -0.43 -7.53 -1.74
CA ASP A 34 -1.57 -8.24 -2.32
C ASP A 34 -2.30 -7.31 -3.31
N ALA A 35 -2.06 -7.51 -4.60
CA ALA A 35 -2.60 -6.66 -5.65
C ALA A 35 -4.04 -7.02 -6.07
N SER A 36 -4.68 -8.02 -5.46
CA SER A 36 -6.01 -8.52 -5.87
C SER A 36 -7.07 -7.41 -5.94
N ILE A 37 -7.10 -6.51 -4.95
CA ILE A 37 -8.01 -5.37 -4.94
C ILE A 37 -7.78 -4.41 -6.12
N LEU A 38 -6.54 -4.27 -6.59
CA LEU A 38 -6.22 -3.42 -7.74
C LEU A 38 -6.73 -4.07 -9.02
N GLU A 39 -6.56 -5.39 -9.17
CA GLU A 39 -7.08 -6.17 -10.30
C GLU A 39 -8.60 -6.06 -10.41
N ASP A 40 -9.31 -6.17 -9.29
CA ASP A 40 -10.77 -6.00 -9.22
C ASP A 40 -11.20 -4.59 -9.67
N LEU A 41 -10.50 -3.55 -9.21
CA LEU A 41 -10.78 -2.17 -9.61
C LEU A 41 -10.49 -1.92 -11.09
N PHE A 42 -9.40 -2.48 -11.62
CA PHE A 42 -9.07 -2.39 -13.04
C PHE A 42 -10.11 -3.10 -13.90
N SER A 43 -10.58 -4.29 -13.49
CA SER A 43 -11.66 -5.00 -14.19
C SER A 43 -12.96 -4.19 -14.25
N SER A 44 -13.18 -3.31 -13.27
CA SER A 44 -14.32 -2.40 -13.16
C SER A 44 -14.09 -1.03 -13.82
N ASN A 45 -12.98 -0.86 -14.54
CA ASN A 45 -12.57 0.39 -15.18
C ASN A 45 -12.49 1.58 -14.19
N ILE A 46 -11.98 1.31 -12.98
CA ILE A 46 -11.74 2.29 -11.92
C ILE A 46 -10.24 2.55 -11.80
N ILE A 47 -9.86 3.81 -11.60
CA ILE A 47 -8.49 4.26 -11.39
C ILE A 47 -8.19 4.27 -9.88
N PRO A 48 -7.35 3.36 -9.35
CA PRO A 48 -6.93 3.43 -7.95
C PRO A 48 -5.96 4.60 -7.72
N VAL A 49 -6.17 5.35 -6.65
CA VAL A 49 -5.27 6.41 -6.16
C VAL A 49 -4.82 6.02 -4.75
N ILE A 50 -3.55 5.63 -4.61
CA ILE A 50 -3.07 4.92 -3.43
C ILE A 50 -2.18 5.84 -2.57
N ALA A 51 -2.51 6.00 -1.30
CA ALA A 51 -1.68 6.65 -0.30
C ALA A 51 -0.59 5.69 0.22
N PRO A 52 0.67 6.14 0.40
CA PRO A 52 1.80 5.29 0.73
C PRO A 52 1.86 4.94 2.23
N LEU A 53 0.84 4.21 2.69
CA LEU A 53 0.73 3.67 4.04
C LEU A 53 0.62 2.15 3.97
N GLY A 54 1.16 1.43 4.95
CA GLY A 54 1.02 -0.02 5.05
C GLY A 54 0.61 -0.46 6.45
N ALA A 55 0.14 -1.71 6.54
CA ALA A 55 -0.22 -2.34 7.81
C ALA A 55 0.97 -3.10 8.39
N GLY A 56 1.23 -2.94 9.70
CA GLY A 56 2.14 -3.82 10.44
C GLY A 56 1.52 -5.19 10.72
N GLU A 57 2.34 -6.15 11.15
CA GLU A 57 1.88 -7.50 11.53
C GLU A 57 0.83 -7.48 12.66
N ASN A 58 0.82 -6.45 13.51
CA ASN A 58 -0.16 -6.30 14.59
C ASN A 58 -1.20 -5.20 14.30
N GLY A 59 -1.33 -4.75 13.05
CA GLY A 59 -2.29 -3.73 12.63
C GLY A 59 -1.82 -2.29 12.82
N GLU A 60 -0.53 -2.07 13.13
CA GLU A 60 0.09 -0.74 13.14
C GLU A 60 -0.03 -0.07 11.77
N THR A 61 0.09 1.25 11.74
CA THR A 61 0.13 2.01 10.47
C THR A 61 1.52 2.54 10.27
N PHE A 62 2.17 2.13 9.19
CA PHE A 62 3.49 2.60 8.83
C PHE A 62 3.43 3.56 7.64
N ASN A 63 4.18 4.65 7.74
CA ASN A 63 4.46 5.53 6.63
C ASN A 63 5.56 4.92 5.75
N ILE A 64 5.34 4.90 4.44
CA ILE A 64 6.27 4.35 3.46
C ILE A 64 6.71 5.50 2.54
N ASN A 65 7.95 5.43 2.06
CA ASN A 65 8.36 6.31 0.96
C ASN A 65 7.49 6.02 -0.29
N GLY A 66 6.99 7.06 -0.96
CA GLY A 66 6.09 6.91 -2.12
C GLY A 66 6.69 6.14 -3.29
N ASP A 67 7.97 6.37 -3.62
CA ASP A 67 8.66 5.65 -4.70
C ASP A 67 8.85 4.18 -4.35
N THR A 68 9.17 3.89 -3.08
CA THR A 68 9.27 2.51 -2.57
C THR A 68 7.91 1.80 -2.61
N ALA A 69 6.83 2.47 -2.20
CA ALA A 69 5.49 1.92 -2.27
C ALA A 69 5.06 1.63 -3.72
N ALA A 70 5.28 2.58 -4.63
CA ALA A 70 4.99 2.40 -6.05
C ALA A 70 5.80 1.26 -6.67
N GLY A 71 7.10 1.18 -6.36
CA GLY A 71 7.98 0.11 -6.83
C GLY A 71 7.57 -1.27 -6.30
N ALA A 72 7.18 -1.36 -5.03
CA ALA A 72 6.69 -2.60 -4.44
C ALA A 72 5.37 -3.06 -5.09
N ILE A 73 4.42 -2.15 -5.28
CA ILE A 73 3.12 -2.46 -5.93
C ILE A 73 3.32 -2.87 -7.39
N ALA A 74 4.23 -2.21 -8.12
CA ALA A 74 4.50 -2.54 -9.51
C ALA A 74 5.22 -3.89 -9.70
N GLY A 75 5.91 -4.38 -8.67
CA GLY A 75 6.63 -5.65 -8.70
C GLY A 75 5.85 -6.87 -8.20
N ALA A 76 4.59 -6.68 -7.77
CA ALA A 76 3.73 -7.72 -7.24
C ALA A 76 3.07 -8.56 -8.35
#